data_AF-V7IAP9-F1
#
_entry.id   AF-V7IAP9-F1
#
_cell.length_a   1.000
_cell.length_b   1.000
_cell.length_c   1.000
_cell.angle_alpha   90.00
_cell.angle_beta   90.00
_cell.angle_gamma   90.00
#
_symmetry.space_group_name_H-M   'P 1'
#
loop_
_entity.id
_entity.type
_entity.pdbx_description
1 polymer ?
#
loop_
_entity_poly.entity_id
_entity_poly.type
_entity_poly.pdbx_seq_one_letter_code
_entity_poly.pdbx_strand_id
1 'polypeptide(L)'
;MNNEIESSIISKAIIRAGIHFYEYEDALELINLCQKASLPILGIDSFIVTETKTQPFLEHSIDLSYSENSYEQAKDFLKLRKCKGFVFEVVY
;
A
#
# COMPACT_ATOMS: atom_id res chain seq x y z
N MET A 1 6.79 -2.13 17.34
CA MET A 1 7.61 -1.93 16.12
C MET A 1 8.63 -0.84 16.45
N ASN A 2 9.90 -0.91 16.01
CA ASN A 2 10.85 0.18 16.27
C ASN A 2 10.32 1.46 15.60
N ASN A 3 9.98 2.48 16.39
CA ASN A 3 9.35 3.73 15.94
C ASN A 3 10.10 4.41 14.77
N GLU A 4 11.39 4.16 14.62
CA GLU A 4 12.23 4.70 13.54
C GLU A 4 11.90 4.10 12.16
N ILE A 5 11.60 2.81 12.09
CA ILE A 5 11.29 2.11 10.83
C ILE A 5 9.94 2.58 10.30
N GLU A 6 8.96 2.72 11.18
CA GLU A 6 7.63 3.24 10.84
C GLU A 6 7.70 4.70 10.39
N SER A 7 8.52 5.52 11.04
CA SER A 7 8.75 6.91 10.62
C SER A 7 9.40 6.99 9.24
N SER A 8 10.34 6.09 8.93
CA SER A 8 11.04 6.11 7.64
C SER A 8 10.11 5.80 6.46
N ILE A 9 9.18 4.85 6.61
CA ILE A 9 8.26 4.51 5.53
C ILE A 9 7.18 5.58 5.36
N ILE A 10 6.61 6.09 6.46
CA ILE A 10 5.59 7.15 6.44
C ILE A 10 6.12 8.40 5.72
N SER A 11 7.40 8.75 5.93
CA SER A 11 7.99 9.92 5.27
C SER A 11 8.08 9.83 3.73
N LYS A 12 7.93 8.63 3.16
CA LYS A 12 7.92 8.40 1.70
C LYS A 12 6.53 8.54 1.09
N ALA A 13 5.48 8.54 1.91
CA ALA A 13 4.11 8.62 1.42
C ALA A 13 3.74 10.03 0.95
N ILE A 14 2.92 10.10 -0.09
CA ILE A 14 2.10 11.28 -0.34
C ILE A 14 0.97 11.26 0.70
N ILE A 15 0.86 12.31 1.52
CA ILE A 15 -0.14 12.38 2.59
C ILE A 15 -1.28 13.31 2.18
N ARG A 16 -2.50 12.79 2.08
CA ARG A 16 -3.71 13.61 1.84
C ARG A 16 -4.87 13.11 2.68
N ALA A 17 -5.52 14.04 3.40
CA ALA A 17 -6.68 13.74 4.24
C ALA A 17 -6.45 12.56 5.23
N GLY A 18 -5.21 12.39 5.71
CA GLY A 18 -4.85 11.31 6.64
C GLY A 18 -4.54 9.96 5.98
N ILE A 19 -4.64 9.87 4.64
CA ILE A 19 -4.29 8.65 3.89
C ILE A 19 -2.84 8.76 3.41
N HIS A 20 -2.10 7.67 3.58
CA HIS A 20 -0.74 7.50 3.08
C HIS A 20 -0.78 6.79 1.72
N PHE A 21 -0.42 7.50 0.66
CA PHE A 21 -0.32 6.93 -0.68
C PHE A 21 1.14 6.64 -1.02
N TYR A 22 1.43 5.38 -1.30
CA TYR A 22 2.78 4.89 -1.58
C TYR A 22 2.95 4.57 -3.06
N GLU A 23 4.10 4.94 -3.61
CA GLU A 23 4.54 4.40 -4.89
C GLU A 23 4.82 2.90 -4.78
N TYR A 24 4.92 2.20 -5.91
CA TYR A 24 5.09 0.74 -5.94
C TYR A 24 6.19 0.21 -5.01
N GLU A 25 7.40 0.80 -5.05
CA GLU A 25 8.53 0.28 -4.27
C GLU A 25 8.31 0.50 -2.76
N ASP A 26 7.69 1.62 -2.38
CA ASP A 26 7.40 1.94 -0.98
C ASP A 26 6.24 1.10 -0.44
N ALA A 27 5.21 0.86 -1.25
CA ALA A 27 4.12 -0.06 -0.90
C ALA A 27 4.65 -1.48 -0.69
N LEU A 28 5.60 -1.93 -1.54
CA LEU A 28 6.26 -3.21 -1.39
C LEU A 28 7.12 -3.28 -0.11
N GLU A 29 7.85 -2.21 0.20
CA GLU A 29 8.62 -2.08 1.44
C GLU A 29 7.70 -2.16 2.66
N LEU A 30 6.58 -1.44 2.66
CA LEU A 30 5.57 -1.48 3.72
C LEU A 30 5.03 -2.90 3.94
N ILE A 31 4.65 -3.62 2.88
CA ILE A 31 4.19 -5.02 2.99
C ILE A 31 5.27 -5.90 3.63
N ASN A 32 6.54 -5.74 3.26
CA ASN A 32 7.64 -6.50 3.87
C ASN A 32 7.84 -6.16 5.36
N LEU A 33 7.61 -4.90 5.75
CA LEU A 33 7.66 -4.49 7.14
C LEU A 33 6.50 -5.10 7.94
N CYS A 34 5.28 -5.07 7.40
CA CYS A 34 4.11 -5.72 8.00
C CYS A 34 4.34 -7.23 8.17
N GLN A 35 4.91 -7.89 7.16
CA GLN A 35 5.26 -9.30 7.23
C GLN A 35 6.26 -9.60 8.36
N LYS A 36 7.31 -8.79 8.52
CA LYS A 36 8.27 -8.93 9.62
C LYS A 36 7.62 -8.70 10.99
N ALA A 37 6.61 -7.83 11.05
CA ALA A 37 5.86 -7.51 12.26
C ALA A 37 4.67 -8.44 12.54
N SER A 38 4.40 -9.42 11.66
CA SER A 38 3.21 -10.28 11.72
C SER A 38 1.88 -9.51 11.70
N LEU A 39 1.83 -8.38 10.98
CA LEU A 39 0.62 -7.59 10.74
C LEU A 39 0.01 -8.00 9.39
N PRO A 40 -1.18 -8.63 9.34
CA PRO A 40 -1.78 -9.09 8.10
C PRO A 40 -2.14 -7.91 7.19
N ILE A 41 -2.07 -8.11 5.87
CA ILE A 41 -2.56 -7.10 4.93
C ILE A 41 -4.07 -7.33 4.73
N LEU A 42 -4.87 -6.31 5.01
CA LEU A 42 -6.33 -6.37 4.91
C LEU A 42 -6.84 -5.95 3.53
N GLY A 43 -6.08 -5.10 2.81
CA GLY A 43 -6.45 -4.69 1.47
C GLY A 43 -5.47 -3.70 0.87
N ILE A 44 -5.61 -3.47 -0.44
CA ILE A 44 -4.87 -2.45 -1.16
C ILE A 44 -5.83 -1.73 -2.12
N ASP A 45 -5.88 -0.41 -2.02
CA ASP A 45 -6.61 0.45 -2.94
C ASP A 45 -5.65 1.21 -3.86
N SER A 46 -5.93 1.25 -5.16
CA SER A 46 -5.13 1.99 -6.14
C SER A 46 -5.72 3.36 -6.44
N PHE A 47 -4.86 4.37 -6.55
CA PHE A 47 -5.24 5.74 -6.82
C PHE A 47 -4.36 6.38 -7.89
N ILE A 48 -4.91 7.39 -8.56
CA ILE A 48 -4.11 8.45 -9.19
C ILE A 48 -4.19 9.67 -8.27
N VAL A 49 -3.04 10.15 -7.83
CA VAL A 49 -2.90 11.38 -7.04
C VAL A 49 -2.16 12.41 -7.88
N THR A 50 -2.78 13.58 -8.02
CA THR A 50 -2.20 14.77 -8.67
C THR A 50 -2.29 15.94 -7.71
N GLU A 51 -1.75 17.10 -8.07
CA GLU A 51 -1.82 18.31 -7.22
C GLU A 51 -3.24 18.61 -6.74
N THR A 52 -4.25 18.51 -7.61
CA THR A 52 -5.63 18.92 -7.31
C THR A 52 -6.63 17.78 -7.14
N LYS A 53 -6.22 16.53 -7.42
CA LYS A 53 -7.15 15.38 -7.46
C LYS A 53 -6.58 14.15 -6.78
N THR A 54 -7.43 13.46 -6.03
CA THR A 54 -7.25 12.07 -5.59
C THR A 54 -8.37 11.25 -6.23
N GLN A 55 -8.04 10.26 -7.05
CA GLN A 55 -9.00 9.42 -7.76
C GLN A 55 -8.79 7.95 -7.39
N PRO A 56 -9.75 7.28 -6.70
CA PRO A 56 -9.71 5.84 -6.52
C PRO A 56 -10.03 5.11 -7.83
N PHE A 57 -9.45 3.92 -8.00
CA PHE A 57 -9.73 2.98 -9.09
C PHE A 57 -10.15 1.64 -8.49
N LEU A 58 -11.46 1.45 -8.29
CA LEU A 58 -12.02 0.31 -7.59
C LEU A 58 -11.72 -1.03 -8.30
N GLU A 59 -11.69 -1.03 -9.65
CA GLU A 59 -11.27 -2.19 -10.45
C GLU A 59 -9.78 -2.56 -10.25
N HIS A 60 -9.04 -1.69 -9.58
CA HIS A 60 -7.66 -1.86 -9.20
C HIS A 60 -7.49 -1.83 -7.69
N SER A 61 -8.48 -2.34 -6.95
CA SER A 61 -8.39 -2.63 -5.53
C SER A 61 -8.45 -4.12 -5.25
N ILE A 62 -8.00 -4.54 -4.07
CA ILE A 62 -8.13 -5.92 -3.57
C ILE A 62 -8.49 -5.92 -2.09
N ASP A 63 -9.48 -6.74 -1.73
CA ASP A 63 -9.82 -7.07 -0.34
C ASP A 63 -9.13 -8.39 0.04
N LEU A 64 -8.40 -8.36 1.15
CA LEU A 64 -7.61 -9.45 1.70
C LEU A 64 -8.00 -9.78 3.14
N SER A 65 -9.11 -9.22 3.65
CA SER A 65 -9.55 -9.32 5.05
C SER A 65 -9.69 -10.75 5.58
N TYR A 66 -9.89 -11.72 4.69
CA TYR A 66 -10.03 -13.15 5.01
C TYR A 66 -8.92 -14.03 4.40
N SER A 67 -7.83 -13.43 3.93
CA SER A 67 -6.75 -14.16 3.28
C SER A 67 -5.80 -14.79 4.30
N GLU A 68 -5.52 -16.09 4.16
CA GLU A 68 -4.47 -16.79 4.91
C GLU A 68 -3.07 -16.51 4.37
N ASN A 69 -2.96 -15.90 3.18
CA ASN A 69 -1.68 -15.59 2.52
C ASN A 69 -1.67 -14.14 1.99
N SER A 70 -2.09 -13.20 2.83
CA SER A 70 -2.27 -11.80 2.46
C SER A 70 -1.01 -11.14 1.90
N TYR A 71 0.18 -11.50 2.41
CA TYR A 71 1.45 -10.89 1.99
C TYR A 71 1.78 -11.19 0.53
N GLU A 72 1.74 -12.46 0.12
CA GLU A 72 2.09 -12.85 -1.24
C GLU A 72 1.03 -12.36 -2.24
N GLN A 73 -0.26 -12.43 -1.87
CA GLN A 73 -1.34 -11.87 -2.69
C GLN A 73 -1.20 -10.36 -2.88
N ALA A 74 -0.83 -9.62 -1.82
CA ALA A 74 -0.55 -8.20 -1.88
C ALA A 74 0.64 -7.87 -2.79
N LYS A 75 1.75 -8.62 -2.69
CA LYS A 75 2.93 -8.44 -3.56
C LYS A 75 2.61 -8.72 -5.02
N ASP A 76 1.90 -9.81 -5.31
CA ASP A 76 1.48 -10.16 -6.67
C ASP A 76 0.53 -9.11 -7.26
N PHE A 77 -0.38 -8.61 -6.43
CA PHE A 77 -1.28 -7.52 -6.81
C PHE A 77 -0.50 -6.26 -7.23
N LEU A 78 0.46 -5.80 -6.42
CA LEU A 78 1.29 -4.64 -6.74
C LEU A 78 2.10 -4.85 -8.01
N LYS A 79 2.70 -6.05 -8.17
CA LYS A 79 3.53 -6.38 -9.33
C LYS A 79 2.78 -6.24 -10.65
N LEU A 80 1.52 -6.66 -10.70
CA LEU A 80 0.66 -6.53 -11.88
C LEU A 80 0.28 -5.08 -12.21
N ARG A 81 0.53 -4.13 -11.29
CA ARG A 81 0.15 -2.71 -11.39
C ARG A 81 1.34 -1.76 -11.45
N LYS A 82 2.57 -2.27 -11.32
CA LYS A 82 3.82 -1.48 -11.28
C LYS A 82 3.93 -0.41 -12.37
N CYS A 83 3.50 -0.71 -13.60
CA CYS A 83 3.64 0.20 -14.74
C CYS A 83 2.39 1.05 -15.04
N LYS A 84 1.39 1.07 -14.13
CA LYS A 84 0.12 1.79 -14.37
C LYS A 84 0.12 3.24 -13.87
N GLY A 85 1.18 3.68 -13.19
CA GLY A 85 1.26 5.03 -12.62
C GLY A 85 0.31 5.24 -11.44
N PHE A 86 0.00 4.18 -10.70
CA PHE A 86 -0.80 4.25 -9.48
C PHE A 86 0.08 4.42 -8.25
N VAL A 87 -0.49 5.09 -7.27
CA VAL A 87 -0.09 5.02 -5.87
C VAL A 87 -1.10 4.19 -5.08
N PHE A 88 -0.68 3.65 -3.95
CA PHE A 88 -1.43 2.64 -3.22
C PHE A 88 -1.66 3.06 -1.77
N GLU A 89 -2.87 2.86 -1.30
CA GLU A 89 -3.16 2.75 0.14
C GLU A 89 -3.07 1.28 0.52
N VAL A 90 -2.27 0.96 1.54
CA VAL A 90 -2.13 -0.40 2.07
C VAL A 90 -2.74 -0.44 3.46
N VAL A 91 -3.76 -1.28 3.66
CA VAL A 91 -4.44 -1.46 4.95
C VAL A 91 -3.89 -2.71 5.63
N TYR A 92 -3.48 -2.62 6.90
CA TYR A 92 -2.81 -3.68 7.66
C TYR A 92 -3.05 -3.56 9.17
#